data_AF-A0A8X6U7G0-F1
#
_entry.id   AF-A0A8X6U7G0-F1
#
_cell.length_a   1.000
_cell.length_b   1.000
_cell.length_c   1.000
_cell.angle_alpha   90.00
_cell.angle_beta   90.00
_cell.angle_gamma   90.00
#
_symmetry.space_group_name_H-M   'P 1'
#
loop_
_entity.id
_entity.type
_entity.pdbx_description
1 polymer ?
#
loop_
_entity_poly.entity_id
_entity_poly.type
_entity_poly.pdbx_seq_one_letter_code
_entity_poly.pdbx_strand_id
1 'polypeptide(L)' 'MSSNRGAPTLQTVANINSVFGIQVTTNTTVARWLKKFHSGDFELSNEPRGRPKTQVDNEVLWKRIPCKVHVNYH' A
#
# COMPACT_ATOMS: atom_id res chain seq x y z
N MET A 1 -11.54 13.83 34.82
CA MET A 1 -11.56 13.97 33.36
C MET A 1 -10.54 13.00 32.78
N SER A 2 -10.99 11.90 32.19
CA SER A 2 -10.12 10.89 31.58
C SER A 2 -9.52 11.52 30.31
N SER A 3 -8.25 11.92 30.37
CA SER A 3 -7.51 12.36 29.18
C SER A 3 -7.39 11.15 28.27
N ASN A 4 -8.24 11.08 27.25
CA ASN A 4 -8.25 10.05 26.21
C ASN A 4 -7.05 10.28 25.28
N ARG A 5 -5.84 10.18 25.83
CA ARG A 5 -4.59 10.27 25.07
C ARG A 5 -4.47 8.97 24.29
N GLY A 6 -4.69 9.04 22.98
CA GLY A 6 -4.47 7.92 22.06
C GLY A 6 -3.06 7.32 22.23
N ALA A 7 -2.90 6.06 21.82
CA ALA A 7 -1.63 5.35 21.97
C ALA A 7 -0.49 6.07 21.21
N PRO A 8 0.71 6.22 21.81
CA PRO A 8 1.85 6.81 21.14
C PRO A 8 2.34 5.91 20.00
N THR A 9 2.83 6.53 18.93
CA THR A 9 3.25 5.83 17.70
C THR A 9 4.21 4.66 17.95
N LEU A 10 5.13 4.82 18.90
CA LEU A 10 6.09 3.77 19.29
C LEU A 10 5.41 2.52 19.87
N GLN A 11 4.36 2.70 20.68
CA GLN A 11 3.61 1.58 21.24
C GLN A 11 2.88 0.82 20.14
N THR A 12 2.28 1.54 19.19
CA THR A 12 1.59 0.93 18.05
C THR A 12 2.55 0.16 17.16
N VAL A 13 3.75 0.68 16.90
CA VAL A 13 4.82 -0.07 16.18
C VAL A 13 5.18 -1.36 16.92
N ALA A 14 5.40 -1.28 18.23
CA ALA A 14 5.75 -2.45 19.03
C ALA A 14 4.62 -3.50 19.02
N ASN A 15 3.36 -3.07 19.15
CA ASN A 15 2.20 -3.96 19.12
C ASN A 15 2.07 -4.67 17.76
N ILE A 16 2.21 -3.93 16.65
CA ILE A 16 2.14 -4.50 15.30
C ILE A 16 3.29 -5.49 15.07
N ASN A 17 4.52 -5.09 15.36
CA ASN A 17 5.67 -5.95 15.13
C ASN A 17 5.72 -7.17 16.06
N SER A 18 5.09 -7.10 17.24
CA SER A 18 4.93 -8.25 18.14
C SER A 18 3.99 -9.32 17.56
N VAL A 19 2.92 -8.91 16.87
CA VAL A 19 1.89 -9.82 16.33
C VAL A 19 2.27 -10.34 14.93
N PHE A 20 2.78 -9.46 14.07
CA PHE A 20 3.00 -9.77 12.65
C PHE A 20 4.46 -10.09 12.31
N GLY A 21 5.39 -9.88 13.24
CA GLY A 21 6.81 -10.12 13.06
C GLY A 21 7.65 -8.85 13.08
N ILE A 22 8.95 -9.05 13.32
CA ILE A 22 9.93 -7.97 13.49
C ILE A 22 10.03 -7.14 12.20
N GLN A 23 9.99 -5.81 12.33
CA GLN A 23 10.15 -4.83 11.23
C GLN A 23 9.07 -4.86 10.14
N VAL A 24 7.88 -5.43 10.41
CA VAL A 24 6.72 -5.33 9.50
C VAL A 24 6.30 -3.88 9.27
N THR A 25 6.53 -3.01 10.26
CA THR A 25 6.15 -1.61 10.18
C THR A 25 7.15 -0.73 10.91
N THR A 26 7.33 0.49 10.38
CA THR A 26 8.20 1.52 10.93
C THR A 26 7.39 2.64 11.58
N ASN A 27 8.03 3.41 12.46
CA ASN A 27 7.42 4.57 13.10
C ASN A 27 6.85 5.58 12.08
N THR A 28 7.56 5.83 10.98
CA THR A 28 7.10 6.72 9.91
C THR A 28 5.79 6.24 9.27
N THR A 29 5.64 4.95 9.04
CA THR A 29 4.41 4.38 8.48
C THR A 29 3.24 4.52 9.44
N VAL A 30 3.43 4.16 10.72
CA VAL A 30 2.38 4.31 11.74
C VAL A 30 1.99 5.77 11.94
N ALA A 31 2.96 6.68 11.96
CA ALA A 31 2.68 8.11 12.09
C ALA A 31 1.80 8.63 10.94
N ARG A 32 2.04 8.16 9.70
CA ARG A 32 1.21 8.49 8.54
C ARG A 32 -0.21 7.96 8.69
N TRP A 33 -0.38 6.71 9.12
CA TRP A 33 -1.70 6.12 9.36
C TRP A 33 -2.45 6.83 10.49
N LEU A 34 -1.81 7.10 11.62
CA LEU A 34 -2.43 7.85 12.73
C LEU A 34 -2.87 9.25 12.29
N LYS A 35 -2.05 9.94 11.48
CA LYS A 35 -2.44 11.22 10.89
C LYS A 35 -3.68 11.10 10.01
N LYS A 36 -3.74 10.07 9.16
CA LYS A 36 -4.88 9.76 8.28
C LYS A 36 -6.16 9.49 9.09
N PHE A 37 -6.05 8.67 10.14
CA PHE A 37 -7.17 8.36 11.03
C PHE A 37 -7.63 9.57 11.84
N HIS A 38 -6.72 10.43 12.29
CA HIS A 38 -7.07 11.69 12.96
C HIS A 38 -7.77 12.68 12.03
N SER A 39 -7.56 12.63 10.72
CA SER A 39 -8.33 13.40 9.74
C SER A 39 -9.70 12.79 9.41
N GLY A 40 -10.06 11.66 10.02
CA GLY A 40 -11.34 10.97 9.78
C GLY A 40 -11.35 10.06 8.54
N ASP A 41 -10.20 9.85 7.91
CA ASP A 41 -10.06 8.94 6.78
C ASP A 41 -9.58 7.58 7.29
N PHE A 42 -10.48 6.61 7.30
CA PHE A 42 -10.23 5.24 7.77
C PHE A 42 -10.05 4.25 6.61
N GLU A 43 -9.90 4.73 5.38
CA GLU A 43 -9.70 3.84 4.24
C GLU A 43 -8.37 3.07 4.35
N LEU A 44 -8.44 1.75 4.20
CA LEU A 44 -7.27 0.86 4.21
C LEU A 44 -6.71 0.60 2.81
N SER A 45 -7.44 1.02 1.77
CA SER A 45 -7.01 0.97 0.37
C SER A 45 -5.75 1.81 0.16
N ASN A 46 -4.87 1.31 -0.70
CA ASN A 46 -3.80 2.13 -1.23
C ASN A 46 -4.38 3.20 -2.14
N GLU A 47 -3.93 4.45 -1.98
CA GLU A 47 -4.21 5.50 -2.95
C GLU A 47 -3.71 5.09 -4.34
N PRO A 48 -4.40 5.50 -5.42
CA PRO A 48 -3.94 5.29 -6.79
C PRO A 48 -2.54 5.88 -6.95
N ARG A 49 -1.53 5.03 -7.04
CA ARG A 49 -0.17 5.48 -7.30
C ARG A 49 -0.05 5.81 -8.78
N GLY A 50 0.49 6.97 -9.10
CA GLY A 50 0.79 7.33 -10.49
C GLY A 50 1.71 6.27 -11.09
N ARG A 51 1.19 5.43 -11.97
CA ARG A 51 2.04 4.59 -12.83
C ARG A 51 2.73 5.56 -13.80
N PRO A 52 4.07 5.50 -13.96
CA PRO A 52 4.73 6.21 -15.04
C PRO A 52 4.00 5.91 -16.35
N LYS A 53 3.75 6.92 -17.18
CA LYS A 53 3.12 6.71 -18.49
C LYS A 53 3.91 5.63 -19.22
N THR A 54 3.24 4.55 -19.62
CA THR A 54 3.87 3.49 -20.41
C THR A 54 4.37 4.14 -21.70
N GLN A 55 5.68 4.13 -21.92
CA GLN A 55 6.28 4.69 -23.15
C GLN A 55 5.99 3.86 -24.40
N VAL A 56 5.50 2.63 -24.20
CA VAL A 56 5.24 1.67 -25.27
C VAL A 56 3.74 1.41 -25.35
N ASP A 57 3.19 1.60 -26.55
CA ASP A 57 1.81 1.31 -26.88
C ASP A 57 1.60 -0.21 -27.01
N ASN A 58 0.56 -0.72 -26.35
CA ASN A 58 0.19 -2.13 -26.40
C ASN A 58 -0.17 -2.58 -27.83
N GLU A 59 -0.66 -1.69 -28.69
CA GLU A 59 -0.94 -1.99 -30.10
C GLU A 59 0.34 -2.26 -30.90
N VAL A 60 1.40 -1.52 -30.61
CA VAL A 60 2.73 -1.72 -31.22
C VAL A 60 3.31 -3.06 -30.75
N LEU A 61 3.14 -3.38 -29.47
CA LEU A 61 3.55 -4.68 -28.91
C LEU A 61 2.77 -5.83 -29.55
N TRP A 62 1.46 -5.70 -29.66
CA TRP A 62 0.59 -6.72 -30.25
C TRP A 62 0.95 -7.01 -31.70
N LYS A 63 1.24 -5.97 -32.48
CA LYS A 63 1.67 -6.09 -33.88
C LYS A 63 3.08 -6.67 -34.03
N ARG A 64 3.93 -6.52 -33.02
CA ARG A 64 5.32 -7.00 -33.06
C ARG A 64 5.48 -8.45 -32.60
N ILE A 65 4.48 -9.02 -31.91
CA ILE A 65 4.46 -10.45 -31.58
C ILE A 65 4.22 -11.24 -32.87
N PRO A 66 5.21 -11.99 -33.38
CA PRO A 66 5.01 -12.85 -34.54
C PRO A 66 4.05 -13.96 -34.15
N CYS A 67 2.81 -13.88 -34.64
CA CYS A 67 1.78 -14.93 -34.60
C CYS A 67 1.52 -15.55 -33.22
N LYS A 68 0.46 -15.04 -32.55
CA LYS A 68 -0.27 -15.61 -31.40
C LYS A 68 0.27 -16.95 -30.84
N VAL A 69 1.10 -16.87 -29.79
CA VAL A 69 1.13 -17.96 -28.81
C VAL A 69 -0.21 -17.88 -28.06
N HIS A 70 -1.19 -18.66 -28.49
CA HIS A 70 -2.44 -18.85 -27.73
C HIS A 70 -2.09 -19.67 -26.48
N VAL A 71 -1.70 -19.01 -25.40
CA VAL A 71 -1.67 -19.65 -24.08
C VAL A 71 -3.13 -19.76 -23.62
N ASN A 72 -3.75 -20.90 -23.94
CA ASN A 72 -5.03 -21.29 -23.36
C ASN A 72 -4.83 -21.52 -21.86
N TYR A 73 -5.50 -20.72 -21.02
CA TYR A 73 -5.73 -21.09 -19.62
C TYR A 73 -7.09 -21.78 -19.55
N HIS A 74 -7.08 -23.03 -19.11
CA HIS A 74 -8.26 -23.81 -18.72
C HIS A 74 -8.79 -23.32 -17.37
#